data_AF-A0A7J3LZU4-F1
#
_entry.id   AF-A0A7J3LZU4-F1
#
_cell.length_a   1.000
_cell.length_b   1.000
_cell.length_c   1.000
_cell.angle_alpha   90.00
_cell.angle_beta   90.00
_cell.angle_gamma   90.00
#
_symmetry.space_group_name_H-M   'P 1'
#
loop_
_entity.id
_entity.type
_entity.pdbx_description
1 polymer ?
#
loop_
_entity_poly.entity_id
_entity_poly.type
_entity_poly.pdbx_seq_one_letter_code
_entity_poly.pdbx_strand_id
1 'polypeptide(L)'
;MKANFKNLRKQIKDPLFKNSLFIILSSAESAIFGFFFWFLAAKLYTAEAIGIATAMITSLGLLNSISRLGFDQSIIRFLPQMDRNRVFWTSALFTALISAILGSIFLAFIEFFSPSLIALRDIFPLYILFLLFYSITTTNSSYFIAIRKAEIDFVQKMLLGSRIPLLIPLAFLGVFGIFFSVGFAYLIP
;
A
#
# COMPACT_ATOMS: atom_id res chain seq x y z
N MET A 1 1.08 -43.80 -2.78
CA MET A 1 1.00 -42.32 -2.80
C MET A 1 -0.21 -41.79 -1.99
N LYS A 2 -0.36 -42.15 -0.70
CA LYS A 2 -1.52 -41.73 0.14
C LYS A 2 -1.13 -41.18 1.54
N ALA A 3 0.16 -40.94 1.79
CA ALA A 3 0.64 -40.61 3.15
C ALA A 3 0.74 -39.09 3.48
N ASN A 4 0.48 -38.16 2.55
CA ASN A 4 0.82 -36.74 2.79
C ASN A 4 -0.31 -35.82 3.27
N PHE A 5 -1.58 -36.18 3.14
CA PHE A 5 -2.69 -35.28 3.53
C PHE A 5 -2.83 -35.10 5.05
N LYS A 6 -2.42 -36.11 5.84
CA LYS A 6 -2.51 -36.05 7.32
C LYS A 6 -1.42 -35.14 7.91
N ASN A 7 -0.22 -35.11 7.32
CA ASN A 7 0.86 -34.20 7.72
C ASN A 7 0.60 -32.75 7.28
N LEU A 8 0.04 -32.53 6.08
CA LEU A 8 -0.43 -31.21 5.64
C LEU A 8 -1.48 -30.63 6.61
N ARG A 9 -2.47 -31.43 7.04
CA ARG A 9 -3.46 -30.98 8.05
C ARG A 9 -2.85 -30.62 9.41
N LYS A 10 -1.75 -31.26 9.81
CA LYS A 10 -1.04 -30.95 11.07
C LYS A 10 -0.19 -29.69 10.92
N GLN A 11 0.42 -29.46 9.75
CA GLN A 11 1.16 -28.24 9.41
C GLN A 11 0.27 -27.02 9.21
N ILE A 12 -0.95 -27.18 8.68
CA ILE A 12 -1.96 -26.08 8.57
C ILE A 12 -2.35 -25.51 9.94
N LYS A 13 -2.19 -26.29 11.03
CA LYS A 13 -2.41 -25.81 12.39
C LYS A 13 -1.20 -25.09 13.00
N ASP A 14 -0.04 -25.13 12.36
CA ASP A 14 1.11 -24.35 12.79
C ASP A 14 0.85 -22.86 12.47
N PRO A 15 0.85 -21.97 13.49
CA PRO A 15 0.65 -20.54 13.27
C PRO A 15 1.62 -19.96 12.25
N LEU A 16 2.82 -20.52 12.12
CA LEU A 16 3.84 -20.05 11.20
C LEU A 16 3.50 -20.41 9.74
N PHE A 17 3.05 -21.64 9.49
CA PHE A 17 2.61 -22.06 8.16
C PHE A 17 1.35 -21.32 7.71
N LYS A 18 0.37 -21.15 8.62
CA LYS A 18 -0.83 -20.35 8.35
C LYS A 18 -0.45 -18.91 7.98
N ASN A 19 0.46 -18.29 8.72
CA ASN A 19 0.92 -16.93 8.45
C ASN A 19 1.60 -16.82 7.06
N SER A 20 2.50 -17.74 6.73
CA SER A 20 3.14 -17.79 5.41
C SER A 20 2.15 -17.98 4.27
N LEU A 21 1.13 -18.84 4.44
CA LEU A 21 0.06 -18.99 3.46
C LEU A 21 -0.69 -17.68 3.22
N PHE A 22 -1.07 -16.96 4.27
CA PHE A 22 -1.75 -15.66 4.12
C PHE A 22 -0.87 -14.61 3.47
N ILE A 23 0.44 -14.59 3.74
CA ILE A 23 1.37 -13.69 3.03
C ILE A 23 1.36 -13.98 1.52
N ILE A 24 1.41 -15.26 1.13
CA ILE A 24 1.36 -15.67 -0.28
C ILE A 24 0.01 -15.26 -0.90
N LEU A 25 -1.10 -15.51 -0.20
CA LEU A 25 -2.44 -15.13 -0.66
C LEU A 25 -2.57 -13.62 -0.84
N SER A 26 -2.11 -12.83 0.13
CA SER A 26 -2.06 -11.36 0.07
C SER A 26 -1.27 -10.86 -1.15
N SER A 27 -0.15 -11.50 -1.47
CA SER A 27 0.64 -11.15 -2.65
C SER A 27 -0.06 -11.53 -3.95
N ALA A 28 -0.66 -12.72 -4.02
CA ALA A 28 -1.41 -13.18 -5.19
C ALA A 28 -2.61 -12.27 -5.46
N GLU A 29 -3.35 -11.92 -4.42
CA GLU A 29 -4.45 -10.99 -4.47
C GLU A 29 -4.03 -9.61 -4.98
N SER A 30 -2.96 -9.03 -4.38
CA SER A 30 -2.45 -7.73 -4.79
C SER A 30 -2.06 -7.70 -6.28
N ALA A 31 -1.49 -8.80 -6.78
CA ALA A 31 -1.15 -8.97 -8.18
C ALA A 31 -2.40 -9.07 -9.08
N ILE A 32 -3.39 -9.88 -8.68
CA ILE A 32 -4.66 -10.02 -9.40
C ILE A 32 -5.38 -8.68 -9.49
N PHE A 33 -5.53 -7.98 -8.36
CA PHE A 33 -6.21 -6.68 -8.35
C PHE A 33 -5.41 -5.61 -9.09
N GLY A 34 -4.09 -5.62 -9.01
CA GLY A 34 -3.24 -4.73 -9.79
C GLY A 34 -3.40 -4.94 -11.29
N PHE A 35 -3.42 -6.21 -11.73
CA PHE A 35 -3.65 -6.58 -13.12
C PHE A 35 -5.02 -6.08 -13.61
N PHE A 36 -6.10 -6.40 -12.90
CA PHE A 36 -7.45 -5.99 -13.31
C PHE A 36 -7.63 -4.47 -13.27
N PHE A 37 -7.03 -3.79 -12.29
CA PHE A 37 -7.02 -2.33 -12.22
C PHE A 37 -6.40 -1.71 -13.48
N TRP A 38 -5.18 -2.14 -13.84
CA TRP A 38 -4.49 -1.60 -15.02
C TRP A 38 -5.12 -2.06 -16.33
N PHE A 39 -5.66 -3.27 -16.39
CA PHE A 39 -6.43 -3.76 -17.55
C PHE A 39 -7.67 -2.89 -17.80
N LEU A 40 -8.40 -2.54 -16.74
CA LEU A 40 -9.56 -1.65 -16.84
C LEU A 40 -9.14 -0.22 -17.17
N ALA A 41 -8.07 0.27 -16.54
CA ALA A 41 -7.52 1.60 -16.83
C ALA A 41 -7.12 1.74 -18.30
N ALA A 42 -6.48 0.72 -18.88
CA ALA A 42 -6.11 0.68 -20.30
C ALA A 42 -7.31 0.73 -21.26
N LYS A 43 -8.51 0.36 -20.81
CA LYS A 43 -9.75 0.47 -21.61
C LYS A 43 -10.45 1.82 -21.48
N LEU A 44 -10.30 2.48 -20.32
CA LEU A 44 -11.05 3.69 -19.98
C LEU A 44 -10.26 4.99 -20.16
N TYR A 45 -8.93 4.93 -20.13
CA TYR A 45 -8.06 6.10 -20.15
C TYR A 45 -7.05 6.06 -21.29
N THR A 46 -6.54 7.23 -21.66
CA THR A 46 -5.47 7.36 -22.65
C THR A 46 -4.12 6.90 -22.09
N ALA A 47 -3.21 6.49 -22.98
CA ALA A 47 -1.86 6.08 -22.59
C ALA A 47 -1.08 7.19 -21.84
N GLU A 48 -1.28 8.45 -22.24
CA GLU A 48 -0.70 9.61 -21.55
C GLU A 48 -1.22 9.72 -20.12
N ALA A 49 -2.54 9.59 -19.93
CA ALA A 49 -3.14 9.69 -18.60
C ALA A 49 -2.68 8.56 -17.67
N ILE A 50 -2.55 7.35 -18.21
CA ILE A 50 -1.99 6.19 -17.51
C ILE A 50 -0.54 6.47 -17.11
N GLY A 51 0.29 6.98 -18.02
CA GLY A 51 1.69 7.30 -17.73
C GLY A 51 1.86 8.32 -16.59
N ILE A 52 1.09 9.41 -16.62
CA ILE A 52 1.12 10.42 -15.56
C ILE A 52 0.61 9.84 -14.23
N ALA A 53 -0.50 9.10 -14.25
CA ALA A 53 -1.04 8.48 -13.04
C ALA A 53 -0.08 7.45 -12.43
N THR A 54 0.60 6.64 -13.26
CA THR A 54 1.65 5.73 -12.81
C THR A 54 2.77 6.52 -12.14
N ALA A 55 3.23 7.63 -12.73
CA ALA A 55 4.26 8.48 -12.13
C ALA A 55 3.82 9.05 -10.76
N MET A 56 2.56 9.49 -10.62
CA MET A 56 2.00 9.95 -9.34
C MET A 56 1.94 8.83 -8.29
N ILE A 57 1.53 7.61 -8.68
CA ILE A 57 1.48 6.46 -7.77
C ILE A 57 2.89 6.03 -7.36
N THR A 58 3.83 6.02 -8.31
CA THR A 58 5.23 5.68 -8.04
C THR A 58 5.91 6.72 -7.16
N SER A 59 5.58 8.01 -7.27
CA SER A 59 6.11 9.03 -6.35
C SER A 59 5.64 8.79 -4.91
N LEU A 60 4.36 8.45 -4.69
CA LEU A 60 3.87 8.00 -3.37
C LEU A 60 4.65 6.77 -2.86
N GLY A 61 4.82 5.77 -3.74
CA GLY A 61 5.61 4.57 -3.51
C GLY A 61 7.03 4.86 -3.01
N LEU A 62 7.71 5.75 -3.73
CA LEU A 62 9.09 6.16 -3.47
C LEU A 62 9.21 6.89 -2.13
N LEU A 63 8.38 7.92 -1.92
CA LEU A 63 8.39 8.72 -0.69
C LEU A 63 8.10 7.86 0.54
N ASN A 64 7.12 6.96 0.45
CA ASN A 64 6.81 6.03 1.53
C ASN A 64 7.99 5.09 1.81
N SER A 65 8.61 4.53 0.76
CA SER A 65 9.75 3.62 0.90
C SER A 65 10.92 4.29 1.62
N ILE A 66 11.24 5.54 1.27
CA ILE A 66 12.28 6.32 1.95
C ILE A 66 11.86 6.63 3.39
N SER A 67 10.60 7.04 3.61
CA SER A 67 10.10 7.41 4.94
C SER A 67 10.15 6.28 5.97
N ARG A 68 10.07 5.03 5.49
CA ARG A 68 10.09 3.83 6.34
C ARG A 68 11.44 3.56 6.97
N LEU A 69 12.56 4.02 6.39
CA LEU A 69 13.91 3.87 6.96
C LEU A 69 14.25 2.47 7.53
N GLY A 70 13.66 1.40 7.01
CA GLY A 70 13.83 0.02 7.50
C GLY A 70 13.04 -0.34 8.78
N PHE A 71 12.15 0.52 9.27
CA PHE A 71 11.27 0.24 10.41
C PHE A 71 10.36 -0.95 10.17
N ASP A 72 9.94 -1.17 8.93
CA ASP A 72 9.14 -2.33 8.54
C ASP A 72 9.84 -3.67 8.80
N GLN A 73 11.14 -3.76 8.49
CA GLN A 73 11.94 -4.95 8.78
C GLN A 73 12.24 -5.06 10.27
N SER A 74 12.50 -3.92 10.92
CA SER A 74 12.77 -3.83 12.35
C SER A 74 11.58 -4.29 13.19
N ILE A 75 10.35 -3.89 12.82
CA ILE A 75 9.11 -4.35 13.45
C ILE A 75 9.01 -5.87 13.34
N ILE A 76 9.17 -6.45 12.14
CA ILE A 76 9.05 -7.90 11.95
C ILE A 76 10.04 -8.68 12.82
N ARG A 77 11.26 -8.17 13.01
CA ARG A 77 12.32 -8.83 13.77
C ARG A 77 12.24 -8.62 15.28
N PHE A 78 12.00 -7.39 15.75
CA PHE A 78 12.18 -7.00 17.16
C PHE A 78 10.86 -6.89 17.93
N LEU A 79 9.71 -6.78 17.25
CA LEU A 79 8.40 -6.70 17.91
C LEU A 79 8.12 -7.86 18.89
N PRO A 80 8.54 -9.12 18.65
CA PRO A 80 8.32 -10.20 19.61
C PRO A 80 8.98 -10.00 20.98
N GLN A 81 9.97 -9.11 21.08
CA GLN A 81 10.77 -8.86 22.29
C GLN A 81 10.43 -7.52 22.98
N MET A 82 9.51 -6.75 22.40
CA MET A 82 9.22 -5.37 22.83
C MET A 82 7.73 -5.16 23.13
N ASP A 83 7.41 -4.00 23.71
CA ASP A 83 6.02 -3.54 23.83
C ASP A 83 5.43 -3.25 22.45
N ARG A 84 4.44 -4.06 22.08
CA ARG A 84 3.81 -4.04 20.76
C ARG A 84 3.15 -2.71 20.45
N ASN A 85 2.46 -2.11 21.43
CA ASN A 85 1.72 -0.87 21.22
C ASN A 85 2.69 0.29 21.05
N ARG A 86 3.72 0.36 21.92
CA ARG A 86 4.71 1.44 21.86
C ARG A 86 5.49 1.42 20.55
N VAL A 87 5.97 0.25 20.13
CA VAL A 87 6.72 0.10 18.87
C VAL A 87 5.85 0.46 17.66
N PHE A 88 4.61 -0.02 17.63
CA PHE A 88 3.68 0.28 16.53
C PHE A 88 3.43 1.78 16.40
N TRP A 89 2.98 2.44 17.46
CA TRP A 89 2.65 3.87 17.42
C TRP A 89 3.87 4.74 17.14
N THR A 90 5.02 4.40 17.70
CA THR A 90 6.26 5.16 17.46
C THR A 90 6.68 5.03 15.99
N SER A 91 6.65 3.81 15.43
CA SER A 91 7.02 3.59 14.04
C SER A 91 6.01 4.23 13.09
N ALA A 92 4.70 4.09 13.34
CA ALA A 92 3.65 4.68 12.52
C ALA A 92 3.71 6.21 12.53
N LEU A 93 3.87 6.83 13.70
CA LEU A 93 3.97 8.29 13.81
C LEU A 93 5.26 8.80 13.14
N PHE A 94 6.39 8.13 13.35
CA PHE A 94 7.66 8.55 12.80
C PHE A 94 7.68 8.45 11.26
N THR A 95 7.23 7.32 10.73
CA THR A 95 7.13 7.12 9.27
C THR A 95 6.11 8.05 8.63
N ALA A 96 4.97 8.30 9.28
CA ALA A 96 3.99 9.29 8.83
C ALA A 96 4.58 10.71 8.80
N LEU A 97 5.25 11.15 9.86
CA LEU A 97 5.88 12.48 9.93
C LEU A 97 6.94 12.67 8.83
N ILE A 98 7.84 11.68 8.66
CA ILE A 98 8.86 11.75 7.61
C ILE A 98 8.21 11.75 6.24
N SER A 99 7.18 10.92 6.01
CA SER A 99 6.47 10.90 4.73
C SER A 99 5.84 12.25 4.41
N ALA A 100 5.25 12.95 5.40
CA ALA A 100 4.68 14.27 5.21
C ALA A 100 5.75 15.34 4.90
N ILE A 101 6.89 15.29 5.59
CA ILE A 101 8.02 16.20 5.34
C ILE A 101 8.57 15.98 3.92
N LEU A 102 8.85 14.73 3.55
CA LEU A 102 9.37 14.40 2.22
C LEU A 102 8.36 14.73 1.12
N GLY A 103 7.06 14.48 1.35
CA GLY A 103 6.00 14.85 0.43
C GLY A 103 5.88 16.36 0.23
N SER A 104 6.00 17.13 1.31
CA SER A 104 5.98 18.59 1.25
C SER A 104 7.18 19.15 0.47
N ILE A 105 8.37 18.60 0.70
CA ILE A 105 9.59 18.95 -0.06
C ILE A 105 9.40 18.57 -1.53
N PHE A 106 8.92 17.35 -1.82
CA PHE A 106 8.69 16.90 -3.19
C PHE A 106 7.74 17.83 -3.96
N LEU A 107 6.63 18.25 -3.36
CA LEU A 107 5.66 19.15 -3.99
C LEU A 107 6.22 20.58 -4.16
N ALA A 108 7.04 21.06 -3.22
CA ALA A 108 7.72 22.35 -3.35
C ALA A 108 8.68 22.35 -4.56
N PHE A 109 9.43 21.26 -4.76
CA PHE A 109 10.42 21.13 -5.83
C PHE A 109 9.92 20.38 -7.08
N ILE A 110 8.60 20.22 -7.24
CA ILE A 110 8.04 19.38 -8.29
C ILE A 110 8.39 19.82 -9.71
N GLU A 111 8.51 21.14 -9.94
CA GLU A 111 8.91 21.72 -11.23
C GLU A 111 10.32 21.28 -11.65
N PHE A 112 11.20 21.06 -10.68
CA PHE A 112 12.57 20.60 -10.93
C PHE A 112 12.63 19.09 -11.17
N PHE A 113 11.83 18.32 -10.43
CA PHE A 113 11.85 16.85 -10.54
C PHE A 113 11.04 16.32 -11.73
N SER A 114 9.85 16.86 -11.97
CA SER A 114 8.93 16.35 -12.99
C SER A 114 7.83 17.36 -13.32
N PRO A 115 8.00 18.17 -14.38
CA PRO A 115 6.98 19.12 -14.82
C PRO A 115 5.62 18.48 -15.13
N SER A 116 5.61 17.22 -15.60
CA SER A 116 4.39 16.44 -15.87
C SER A 116 3.54 16.18 -14.62
N LEU A 117 4.09 16.33 -13.41
CA LEU A 117 3.40 16.10 -12.15
C LEU A 117 2.90 17.40 -11.50
N ILE A 118 3.04 18.56 -12.14
CA ILE A 118 2.63 19.88 -11.59
C ILE A 118 1.17 19.87 -11.09
N ALA A 119 0.29 19.11 -11.75
CA ALA A 119 -1.10 18.89 -11.35
C ALA A 119 -1.28 18.40 -9.89
N LEU A 120 -0.24 17.82 -9.26
CA LEU A 120 -0.26 17.45 -7.85
C LEU A 120 -0.29 18.66 -6.90
N ARG A 121 0.16 19.85 -7.32
CA ARG A 121 0.11 21.06 -6.48
C ARG A 121 -1.33 21.51 -6.21
N ASP A 122 -2.22 21.38 -7.18
CA ASP A 122 -3.63 21.74 -7.04
C ASP A 122 -4.34 20.87 -6.01
N ILE A 123 -3.86 19.62 -5.86
CA ILE A 123 -4.39 18.64 -4.91
C ILE A 123 -3.43 18.41 -3.73
N PHE A 124 -2.60 19.40 -3.39
CA PHE A 124 -1.57 19.30 -2.34
C PHE A 124 -2.08 18.64 -1.03
N PRO A 125 -3.21 19.06 -0.44
CA PRO A 125 -3.68 18.47 0.81
C PRO A 125 -4.08 17.00 0.66
N LEU A 126 -4.69 16.65 -0.48
CA LEU A 126 -5.12 15.27 -0.77
C LEU A 126 -3.92 14.37 -1.05
N TYR A 127 -2.89 14.87 -1.74
CA TYR A 127 -1.67 14.12 -1.95
C TYR A 127 -0.98 13.76 -0.63
N ILE A 128 -0.83 14.74 0.27
CA ILE A 128 -0.26 14.50 1.60
C ILE A 128 -1.14 13.54 2.40
N LEU A 129 -2.46 13.69 2.35
CA LEU A 129 -3.40 12.78 3.00
C LEU A 129 -3.21 11.33 2.51
N PHE A 130 -3.18 11.10 1.20
CA PHE A 130 -2.98 9.75 0.66
C PHE A 130 -1.60 9.20 1.02
N LEU A 131 -0.56 10.02 1.04
CA LEU A 131 0.77 9.60 1.46
C LEU A 131 0.80 9.16 2.94
N LEU A 132 0.13 9.90 3.81
CA LEU A 132 0.01 9.55 5.23
C LEU A 132 -0.72 8.21 5.42
N PHE A 133 -1.87 8.03 4.77
CA PHE A 133 -2.63 6.79 4.86
C PHE A 133 -1.88 5.61 4.23
N TYR A 134 -1.15 5.84 3.14
CA TYR A 134 -0.29 4.83 2.54
C TYR A 134 0.85 4.41 3.49
N SER A 135 1.44 5.35 4.22
CA SER A 135 2.47 5.06 5.24
C SER A 135 1.90 4.24 6.41
N ILE A 136 0.72 4.61 6.90
CA ILE A 136 0.03 3.91 7.99
C ILE A 136 -0.35 2.49 7.58
N THR A 137 -0.99 2.31 6.41
CA THR A 137 -1.40 0.99 5.90
C THR A 137 -0.21 0.06 5.70
N THR A 138 0.89 0.56 5.13
CA THR A 138 2.09 -0.27 4.98
C THR A 138 2.78 -0.61 6.31
N THR A 139 2.70 0.27 7.31
CA THR A 139 3.16 -0.02 8.68
C THR A 139 2.26 -1.07 9.36
N ASN A 140 0.94 -0.98 9.17
CA ASN A 140 -0.04 -1.97 9.65
C ASN A 140 0.26 -3.36 9.08
N SER A 141 0.53 -3.47 7.78
CA SER A 141 0.92 -4.72 7.14
C SER A 141 2.12 -5.37 7.82
N SER A 142 3.20 -4.62 8.03
CA SER A 142 4.41 -5.13 8.70
C SER A 142 4.13 -5.53 10.16
N TYR A 143 3.30 -4.78 10.87
CA TYR A 143 2.87 -5.11 12.23
C TYR A 143 2.06 -6.40 12.28
N PHE A 144 1.07 -6.58 11.41
CA PHE A 144 0.23 -7.79 11.37
C PHE A 144 1.05 -9.03 11.02
N ILE A 145 2.00 -8.91 10.10
CA ILE A 145 2.96 -9.97 9.79
C ILE A 145 3.81 -10.31 11.03
N ALA A 146 4.30 -9.30 11.75
CA ALA A 146 5.14 -9.48 12.94
C ALA A 146 4.43 -10.19 14.10
N ILE A 147 3.13 -9.89 14.33
CA ILE A 147 2.33 -10.57 15.37
C ILE A 147 1.74 -11.92 14.90
N ARG A 148 2.16 -12.43 13.74
CA ARG A 148 1.67 -13.68 13.13
C ARG A 148 0.16 -13.69 12.83
N LYS A 149 -0.40 -12.54 12.49
CA LYS A 149 -1.80 -12.35 12.07
C LYS A 149 -1.89 -11.84 10.64
N ALA A 150 -1.14 -12.44 9.71
CA ALA A 150 -1.22 -12.08 8.29
C ALA A 150 -2.61 -12.27 7.67
N GLU A 151 -3.52 -13.01 8.32
CA GLU A 151 -4.94 -13.05 7.92
C GLU A 151 -5.62 -11.66 7.98
N ILE A 152 -5.19 -10.79 8.91
CA ILE A 152 -5.70 -9.42 8.99
C ILE A 152 -5.09 -8.55 7.89
N ASP A 153 -3.80 -8.74 7.57
CA ASP A 153 -3.16 -8.09 6.42
C ASP A 153 -3.84 -8.47 5.10
N PHE A 154 -4.25 -9.73 4.97
CA PHE A 154 -5.01 -10.21 3.82
C PHE A 154 -6.36 -9.50 3.69
N VAL A 155 -7.11 -9.37 4.79
CA VAL A 155 -8.39 -8.63 4.76
C VAL A 155 -8.17 -7.15 4.42
N GLN A 156 -7.14 -6.51 4.96
CA GLN A 156 -6.79 -5.13 4.62
C GLN A 156 -6.50 -4.98 3.12
N LYS A 157 -5.72 -5.89 2.53
CA LYS A 157 -5.45 -5.87 1.09
C LYS A 157 -6.71 -6.09 0.26
N MET A 158 -7.61 -6.96 0.74
CA MET A 158 -8.90 -7.17 0.08
C MET A 158 -9.70 -5.87 -0.02
N LEU A 159 -9.65 -5.06 1.04
CA LEU A 159 -10.28 -3.74 1.06
C LEU A 159 -9.57 -2.75 0.12
N LEU A 160 -8.24 -2.81 -0.01
CA LEU A 160 -7.51 -2.04 -1.03
C LEU A 160 -7.90 -2.42 -2.47
N GLY A 161 -8.42 -3.63 -2.69
CA GLY A 161 -9.03 -4.06 -3.95
C GLY A 161 -10.19 -3.18 -4.43
N SER A 162 -10.80 -2.39 -3.53
CA SER A 162 -11.85 -1.40 -3.85
C SER A 162 -11.44 -0.32 -4.85
N ARG A 163 -10.13 -0.15 -5.13
CA ARG A 163 -9.65 0.69 -6.24
C ARG A 163 -10.19 0.28 -7.62
N ILE A 164 -10.62 -0.96 -7.81
CA ILE A 164 -11.18 -1.38 -9.10
C ILE A 164 -12.59 -0.78 -9.32
N PRO A 165 -13.58 -1.00 -8.43
CA PRO A 165 -14.89 -0.41 -8.60
C PRO A 165 -14.87 1.12 -8.54
N LEU A 166 -13.96 1.73 -7.77
CA LEU A 166 -13.80 3.20 -7.71
C LEU A 166 -13.30 3.81 -9.03
N LEU A 167 -12.61 3.03 -9.88
CA LEU A 167 -12.07 3.52 -11.14
C LEU A 167 -13.17 3.84 -12.16
N ILE A 168 -14.30 3.12 -12.14
CA ILE A 168 -15.41 3.31 -13.09
C ILE A 168 -16.10 4.68 -12.92
N PRO A 169 -16.61 5.05 -11.73
CA PRO A 169 -17.24 6.35 -11.56
C PRO A 169 -16.22 7.47 -11.72
N LEU A 170 -14.95 7.28 -11.35
CA LEU A 170 -13.93 8.33 -11.44
C LEU A 170 -13.32 8.49 -12.85
N ALA A 171 -13.79 7.74 -13.85
CA ALA A 171 -13.32 7.82 -15.23
C ALA A 171 -13.41 9.23 -15.83
N PHE A 172 -14.42 10.01 -15.45
CA PHE A 172 -14.62 11.37 -15.96
C PHE A 172 -13.53 12.38 -15.55
N LEU A 173 -12.71 12.05 -14.53
CA LEU A 173 -11.66 12.92 -14.01
C LEU A 173 -10.30 12.74 -14.71
N GLY A 174 -10.20 11.87 -15.72
CA GLY A 174 -8.94 11.61 -16.43
C GLY A 174 -7.83 11.10 -15.51
N VAL A 175 -6.65 11.72 -15.55
CA VAL A 175 -5.47 11.36 -14.73
C VAL A 175 -5.81 11.26 -13.24
N PHE A 176 -6.56 12.24 -12.73
CA PHE A 176 -6.96 12.29 -11.33
C PHE A 176 -7.90 11.15 -10.95
N GLY A 177 -8.66 10.60 -11.90
CA GLY A 177 -9.56 9.47 -11.64
C GLY A 177 -8.79 8.21 -11.23
N ILE A 178 -7.68 7.92 -11.91
CA ILE A 178 -6.79 6.80 -11.57
C ILE A 178 -6.14 7.05 -10.20
N PHE A 179 -5.61 8.26 -10.00
CA PHE A 179 -4.91 8.63 -8.76
C PHE A 179 -5.83 8.60 -7.55
N PHE A 180 -7.02 9.20 -7.64
CA PHE A 180 -8.02 9.20 -6.58
C PHE A 180 -8.55 7.81 -6.29
N SER A 181 -8.76 6.98 -7.30
CA SER A 181 -9.19 5.61 -7.08
C SER A 181 -8.22 4.84 -6.16
N VAL A 182 -6.92 5.00 -6.39
CA VAL A 182 -5.88 4.41 -5.55
C VAL A 182 -5.80 5.10 -4.18
N GLY A 183 -5.83 6.43 -4.13
CA GLY A 183 -5.77 7.20 -2.89
C GLY A 183 -6.93 6.91 -1.93
N PHE A 184 -8.16 6.87 -2.45
CA PHE A 184 -9.35 6.53 -1.67
C PHE A 184 -9.35 5.08 -1.19
N ALA A 185 -8.80 4.15 -1.97
CA ALA A 185 -8.66 2.78 -1.50
C ALA A 185 -7.79 2.69 -0.23
N TYR A 186 -6.72 3.49 -0.12
CA TYR A 186 -5.88 3.56 1.09
C TYR A 186 -6.56 4.20 2.30
N LEU A 187 -7.64 4.97 2.10
CA LEU A 187 -8.43 5.54 3.20
C LEU A 187 -9.35 4.51 3.86
N ILE A 188 -9.60 3.38 3.19
CA ILE A 188 -10.40 2.28 3.72
C ILE A 188 -9.47 1.41 4.58
N PRO A 189 -9.66 1.34 5.91
CA PRO A 189 -8.75 0.67 6.84
C PRO A 189 -8.75 -0.86 6.72
#